data_AF-A0A7S2NR30-F1
#
_entry.id   AF-A0A7S2NR30-F1
#
_cell.length_a   1.000
_cell.length_b   1.000
_cell.length_c   1.000
_cell.angle_alpha   90.00
_cell.angle_beta   90.00
_cell.angle_gamma   90.00
#
_symmetry.space_group_name_H-M   'P 1'
#
loop_
_entity.id
_entity.type
_entity.pdbx_description
1 polymer ?
#
loop_
_entity_poly.entity_id
_entity_poly.type
_entity_poly.pdbx_seq_one_letter_code
_entity_poly.pdbx_strand_id
1 'polypeptide(L)'
;VAECWICREDATLEPLISPCACRGSMSWVHASCVETWIEHHRARASDDEPPKCSVCGEVYRGTDERPGIFTFTTHVCGDFMRQVANSMLLVAMLTLYWAAAEPKTNLDLWIRIVLFSVSGCYFAYVTLVLVVSLPSRHVEHRNCFHYFYTTDSRVLAGKLVDTIATMIVGLLWCIYGQIRLPFTVPLLVRPVFPLGAVLLGHGGVVCSREAVLFVVAVVVSPLVCCARLAVALWRNPKRLLDPFDGVVHIVVPLASVPLCWALSSNVPILIVWAMHTAVAQLGLAERRWVRKAHWKEGRSWWVLVQFAAGAGYLGNLLHNFTEGIAPEFSQVLVFGMSLLWVVSCSALAVSVNWRLCVEHYRLWQRRNGHFSLRPNEVSPTAAGPQAQTLGAAHRG
;
A
#
# COMPACT_ATOMS: atom_id res chain seq x y z
N VAL A 1 25.50 -19.40 -38.37
CA VAL A 1 24.69 -18.17 -38.47
C VAL A 1 24.76 -17.50 -37.10
N ALA A 2 24.84 -16.18 -37.03
CA ALA A 2 24.75 -15.49 -35.75
C ALA A 2 23.30 -15.56 -35.25
N GLU A 3 23.10 -15.98 -34.01
CA GLU A 3 21.80 -16.07 -33.34
C GLU A 3 21.85 -15.26 -32.03
N CYS A 4 20.69 -14.79 -31.58
CA CYS A 4 20.54 -14.14 -30.30
C CYS A 4 20.72 -15.16 -29.17
N TRP A 5 21.65 -14.91 -28.24
CA TRP A 5 21.90 -15.87 -27.14
C TRP A 5 20.74 -15.98 -26.14
N ILE A 6 19.77 -15.06 -26.16
CA ILE A 6 18.57 -15.06 -25.31
C ILE A 6 17.43 -15.85 -25.95
N CYS A 7 16.92 -15.42 -27.11
CA CYS A 7 15.74 -16.04 -27.74
C CYS A 7 16.08 -17.14 -28.76
N ARG A 8 17.35 -17.29 -29.16
CA ARG A 8 17.82 -18.23 -30.21
C ARG A 8 17.30 -17.95 -31.61
N GLU A 9 16.77 -16.77 -31.86
CA GLU A 9 16.37 -16.30 -33.19
C GLU A 9 17.51 -15.56 -33.89
N ASP A 10 17.46 -15.46 -35.22
CA ASP A 10 18.47 -14.77 -36.03
C ASP A 10 18.18 -13.27 -36.16
N ALA A 11 18.86 -12.58 -37.09
CA ALA A 11 18.71 -11.15 -37.30
C ALA A 11 17.50 -10.75 -38.17
N THR A 12 16.51 -11.64 -38.37
CA THR A 12 15.39 -11.39 -39.30
C THR A 12 14.39 -10.34 -38.79
N LEU A 13 14.00 -10.41 -37.51
CA LEU A 13 13.05 -9.48 -36.90
C LEU A 13 13.72 -8.20 -36.39
N GLU A 14 14.90 -8.34 -35.81
CA GLU A 14 15.66 -7.26 -35.20
C GLU A 14 17.17 -7.51 -35.43
N PRO A 15 17.97 -6.48 -35.74
CA PRO A 15 19.41 -6.66 -35.95
C PRO A 15 20.11 -7.11 -34.66
N LEU A 16 21.05 -8.05 -34.80
CA LEU A 16 21.90 -8.49 -33.69
C LEU A 16 22.99 -7.46 -33.41
N ILE A 17 23.19 -7.14 -32.13
CA ILE A 17 24.22 -6.23 -31.64
C ILE A 17 25.19 -6.97 -30.71
N SER A 18 26.35 -6.36 -30.46
CA SER A 18 27.36 -6.83 -29.50
C SER A 18 27.54 -5.82 -28.37
N PRO A 19 26.69 -5.86 -27.33
CA PRO A 19 26.66 -4.82 -26.30
C PRO A 19 27.82 -4.90 -25.28
N CYS A 20 28.67 -5.93 -25.38
CA CYS A 20 29.84 -6.17 -24.53
C CYS A 20 30.94 -6.92 -25.31
N ALA A 21 32.11 -7.12 -24.70
CA ALA A 21 33.29 -7.78 -25.29
C ALA A 21 33.25 -9.32 -25.27
N CYS A 22 32.09 -9.93 -25.04
CA CYS A 22 31.95 -11.38 -25.17
C CYS A 22 32.25 -11.83 -26.62
N ARG A 23 32.82 -13.03 -26.77
CA ARG A 23 33.16 -13.62 -28.06
C ARG A 23 32.36 -14.90 -28.29
N GLY A 24 32.28 -15.35 -29.55
CA GLY A 24 31.61 -16.61 -29.90
C GLY A 24 30.09 -16.48 -29.88
N SER A 25 29.38 -17.51 -29.38
CA SER A 25 27.92 -17.57 -29.37
C SER A 25 27.25 -16.54 -28.45
N MET A 26 27.99 -15.97 -27.50
CA MET A 26 27.50 -14.97 -26.55
C MET A 26 27.69 -13.52 -27.02
N SER A 27 28.30 -13.29 -28.19
CA SER A 27 28.58 -11.93 -28.67
C SER A 27 27.39 -11.24 -29.34
N TRP A 28 26.35 -11.99 -29.73
CA TRP A 28 25.26 -11.48 -30.56
C TRP A 28 23.91 -11.61 -29.86
N VAL A 29 23.15 -10.52 -29.84
CA VAL A 29 21.86 -10.46 -29.15
C VAL A 29 20.99 -9.34 -29.71
N HIS A 30 19.67 -9.50 -29.67
CA HIS A 30 18.75 -8.40 -29.94
C HIS A 30 18.81 -7.35 -28.83
N ALA A 31 18.66 -6.07 -29.17
CA ALA A 31 18.64 -5.00 -28.18
C ALA A 31 17.46 -5.17 -27.23
N SER A 32 16.26 -5.43 -27.78
CA SER A 32 15.04 -5.65 -27.01
C SER A 32 15.17 -6.81 -26.01
N CYS A 33 15.84 -7.89 -26.41
CA CYS A 33 16.06 -9.06 -25.56
C CYS A 33 16.97 -8.72 -24.37
N VAL A 34 18.05 -7.97 -24.59
CA VAL A 34 18.94 -7.54 -23.48
C VAL A 34 18.26 -6.53 -22.58
N GLU A 35 17.54 -5.56 -23.14
CA GLU A 35 16.81 -4.57 -22.35
C GLU A 35 15.76 -5.23 -21.45
N THR A 36 14.98 -6.16 -22.00
CA THR A 36 14.02 -6.98 -21.23
C THR A 36 14.73 -7.83 -20.17
N TRP A 37 15.88 -8.44 -20.50
CA TRP A 37 16.68 -9.21 -19.54
C TRP A 37 17.19 -8.32 -18.39
N ILE A 38 17.68 -7.11 -18.69
CA ILE A 38 18.13 -6.11 -17.72
C ILE A 38 16.97 -5.68 -16.83
N GLU A 39 15.79 -5.39 -17.39
CA GLU A 39 14.59 -5.00 -16.65
C GLU A 39 14.21 -6.07 -15.60
N HIS A 40 14.19 -7.34 -16.01
CA HIS A 40 13.89 -8.46 -15.13
C HIS A 40 14.95 -8.64 -14.02
N HIS A 41 16.23 -8.41 -14.32
CA HIS A 41 17.31 -8.50 -13.34
C HIS A 41 17.29 -7.32 -12.36
N ARG A 42 17.01 -6.10 -12.83
CA ARG A 42 16.90 -4.89 -12.00
C ARG A 42 15.77 -4.96 -10.99
N ALA A 43 14.64 -5.60 -11.35
CA ALA A 43 13.56 -5.83 -10.41
C ALA A 43 14.01 -6.61 -9.14
N ARG A 44 15.12 -7.36 -9.24
CA ARG A 44 15.69 -8.19 -8.16
C ARG A 44 16.98 -7.65 -7.54
N ALA A 45 17.66 -6.70 -8.18
CA ALA A 45 18.94 -6.17 -7.71
C ALA A 45 18.79 -5.13 -6.58
N SER A 46 19.69 -5.16 -5.60
CA SER A 46 19.75 -4.18 -4.49
C SER A 46 20.53 -2.91 -4.84
N ASP A 47 21.52 -3.05 -5.72
CA ASP A 47 22.59 -2.07 -5.91
C ASP A 47 22.33 -1.14 -7.11
N ASP A 48 22.89 0.07 -7.04
CA ASP A 48 22.76 1.11 -8.08
C ASP A 48 23.85 0.98 -9.17
N GLU A 49 24.41 -0.22 -9.34
CA GLU A 49 25.47 -0.47 -10.30
C GLU A 49 24.91 -0.46 -11.74
N PRO A 50 25.59 0.18 -12.71
CA PRO A 50 25.16 0.12 -14.10
C PRO A 50 25.10 -1.33 -14.58
N PRO A 51 24.14 -1.67 -15.47
CA PRO A 51 23.95 -3.05 -15.90
C PRO A 51 25.18 -3.52 -16.68
N LYS A 52 25.71 -4.67 -16.30
CA LYS A 52 26.94 -5.25 -16.85
C LYS A 52 26.73 -6.69 -17.27
N CYS A 53 27.53 -7.15 -18.21
CA CYS A 53 27.53 -8.54 -18.64
C CYS A 53 27.97 -9.45 -17.50
N SER A 54 27.20 -10.51 -17.23
CA SER A 54 27.53 -11.51 -16.21
C SER A 54 28.73 -12.39 -16.58
N VAL A 55 29.12 -12.44 -17.86
CA VAL A 55 30.21 -13.28 -18.36
C VAL A 55 31.54 -12.51 -18.36
N CYS A 56 31.60 -11.36 -19.03
CA CYS A 56 32.84 -10.57 -19.14
C CYS A 56 32.96 -9.41 -18.15
N GLY A 57 31.88 -9.05 -17.45
CA GLY A 57 31.86 -7.93 -16.49
C GLY A 57 31.79 -6.53 -17.12
N GLU A 58 31.82 -6.40 -18.45
CA GLU A 58 31.74 -5.10 -19.12
C GLU A 58 30.35 -4.47 -18.96
N VAL A 59 30.32 -3.18 -18.62
CA VAL A 59 29.10 -2.38 -18.50
C VAL A 59 28.49 -2.19 -19.89
N TYR A 60 27.20 -2.47 -20.03
CA TYR A 60 26.49 -2.28 -21.29
C TYR A 60 26.43 -0.79 -21.67
N ARG A 61 26.67 -0.50 -22.94
CA ARG A 61 26.63 0.88 -23.47
C ARG A 61 25.19 1.29 -23.78
N GLY A 62 24.58 2.01 -22.85
CA GLY A 62 23.20 2.51 -23.01
C GLY A 62 22.93 3.75 -22.18
N THR A 63 21.71 4.24 -22.28
CA THR A 63 21.17 5.34 -21.46
C THR A 63 20.16 4.78 -20.47
N ASP A 64 20.30 5.18 -19.21
CA ASP A 64 19.39 4.79 -18.13
C ASP A 64 18.40 5.91 -17.87
N GLU A 65 17.16 5.75 -18.36
CA GLU A 65 16.08 6.70 -18.13
C GLU A 65 15.37 6.35 -16.84
N ARG A 66 15.60 7.18 -15.81
CA ARG A 66 14.96 7.00 -14.52
C ARG A 66 13.74 7.91 -14.38
N PRO A 67 12.58 7.40 -13.92
CA PRO A 67 11.41 8.22 -13.75
C PRO A 67 11.70 9.35 -12.75
N GLY A 68 11.21 10.55 -13.07
CA GLY A 68 11.38 11.72 -12.23
C GLY A 68 10.49 11.68 -10.98
N ILE A 69 10.73 12.64 -10.08
CA ILE A 69 9.94 12.79 -8.85
C ILE A 69 8.46 13.05 -9.13
N PHE A 70 8.14 13.69 -10.26
CA PHE A 70 6.77 13.94 -10.67
C PHE A 70 6.03 12.64 -10.96
N THR A 71 6.63 11.70 -11.70
CA THR A 71 6.04 10.38 -11.99
C THR A 71 5.84 9.55 -10.73
N PHE A 72 6.77 9.64 -9.77
CA PHE A 72 6.56 9.00 -8.46
C PHE A 72 5.40 9.64 -7.70
N THR A 73 5.35 10.97 -7.68
CA THR A 73 4.31 11.71 -6.97
C THR A 73 2.95 11.42 -7.58
N THR A 74 2.81 11.39 -8.91
CA THR A 74 1.54 11.03 -9.56
C THR A 74 1.16 9.58 -9.29
N HIS A 75 2.10 8.65 -9.27
CA HIS A 75 1.84 7.25 -8.89
C HIS A 75 1.34 7.15 -7.44
N VAL A 76 2.07 7.75 -6.47
CA VAL A 76 1.70 7.72 -5.05
C VAL A 76 0.39 8.47 -4.79
N CYS A 77 0.20 9.64 -5.39
CA CYS A 77 -1.03 10.41 -5.28
C CYS A 77 -2.20 9.70 -5.95
N GLY A 78 -1.99 9.01 -7.07
CA GLY A 78 -3.01 8.21 -7.73
C GLY A 78 -3.50 7.06 -6.85
N ASP A 79 -2.56 6.29 -6.29
CA ASP A 79 -2.86 5.22 -5.34
C ASP A 79 -3.56 5.76 -4.08
N PHE A 80 -3.06 6.87 -3.54
CA PHE A 80 -3.64 7.53 -2.37
C PHE A 80 -5.06 8.04 -2.64
N MET A 81 -5.28 8.76 -3.74
CA MET A 81 -6.60 9.28 -4.13
C MET A 81 -7.59 8.15 -4.38
N ARG A 82 -7.14 7.05 -5.00
CA ARG A 82 -7.95 5.84 -5.16
C ARG A 82 -8.35 5.26 -3.80
N GLN A 83 -7.41 5.18 -2.85
CA GLN A 83 -7.69 4.71 -1.49
C GLN A 83 -8.64 5.65 -0.73
N VAL A 84 -8.46 6.96 -0.86
CA VAL A 84 -9.35 7.98 -0.28
C VAL A 84 -10.75 7.84 -0.87
N ALA A 85 -10.88 7.74 -2.19
CA ALA A 85 -12.17 7.55 -2.86
C ALA A 85 -12.87 6.27 -2.40
N ASN A 86 -12.14 5.15 -2.33
CA ASN A 86 -12.67 3.89 -1.80
C ASN A 86 -13.11 4.01 -0.34
N SER A 87 -12.33 4.69 0.49
CA SER A 87 -12.64 4.91 1.91
C SER A 87 -13.87 5.81 2.08
N MET A 88 -13.97 6.89 1.29
CA MET A 88 -15.14 7.77 1.28
C MET A 88 -16.40 7.05 0.82
N LEU A 89 -16.29 6.22 -0.23
CA LEU A 89 -17.39 5.37 -0.69
C LEU A 89 -17.81 4.39 0.40
N LEU A 90 -16.86 3.73 1.07
CA LEU A 90 -17.13 2.82 2.18
C LEU A 90 -17.85 3.54 3.32
N VAL A 91 -17.35 4.69 3.77
CA VAL A 91 -17.96 5.50 4.83
C VAL A 91 -19.37 5.94 4.42
N ALA A 92 -19.56 6.41 3.20
CA ALA A 92 -20.89 6.76 2.68
C ALA A 92 -21.85 5.57 2.74
N MET A 93 -21.43 4.39 2.28
CA MET A 93 -22.27 3.17 2.30
C MET A 93 -22.57 2.69 3.72
N LEU A 94 -21.61 2.80 4.64
CA LEU A 94 -21.80 2.55 6.07
C LEU A 94 -22.81 3.51 6.68
N THR A 95 -22.71 4.82 6.40
CA THR A 95 -23.65 5.83 6.89
C THR A 95 -25.07 5.59 6.37
N LEU A 96 -25.23 5.23 5.08
CA LEU A 96 -26.53 4.85 4.52
C LEU A 96 -27.10 3.61 5.22
N TYR A 97 -26.26 2.61 5.49
CA TYR A 97 -26.65 1.41 6.22
C TYR A 97 -27.11 1.74 7.65
N TRP A 98 -26.33 2.54 8.38
CA TRP A 98 -26.68 2.99 9.72
C TRP A 98 -27.98 3.79 9.75
N ALA A 99 -28.16 4.75 8.84
CA ALA A 99 -29.37 5.56 8.74
C ALA A 99 -30.63 4.71 8.51
N ALA A 100 -30.51 3.63 7.72
CA ALA A 100 -31.61 2.68 7.50
C ALA A 100 -31.92 1.83 8.74
N ALA A 101 -30.87 1.45 9.49
CA ALA A 101 -30.95 0.60 10.68
C ALA A 101 -31.39 1.33 11.96
N GLU A 102 -31.13 2.64 12.06
CA GLU A 102 -31.49 3.44 13.22
C GLU A 102 -33.03 3.51 13.38
N PRO A 103 -33.61 3.01 14.49
CA PRO A 103 -35.05 3.05 14.67
C PRO A 103 -35.56 4.47 14.96
N LYS A 104 -34.73 5.36 15.51
CA LYS A 104 -35.11 6.71 15.93
C LYS A 104 -35.30 7.70 14.77
N THR A 105 -34.76 7.40 13.59
CA THR A 105 -34.95 8.25 12.43
C THR A 105 -36.38 8.12 11.91
N ASN A 106 -37.10 9.23 11.76
CA ASN A 106 -38.45 9.27 11.18
C ASN A 106 -38.41 9.10 9.64
N LEU A 107 -37.69 8.07 9.16
CA LEU A 107 -37.61 7.72 7.75
C LEU A 107 -38.73 6.75 7.40
N ASP A 108 -39.44 7.05 6.31
CA ASP A 108 -40.45 6.17 5.72
C ASP A 108 -39.86 4.79 5.41
N LEU A 109 -40.70 3.77 5.55
CA LEU A 109 -40.32 2.37 5.32
C LEU A 109 -39.69 2.16 3.93
N TRP A 110 -40.24 2.79 2.90
CA TRP A 110 -39.73 2.67 1.52
C TRP A 110 -38.32 3.26 1.38
N ILE A 111 -38.04 4.38 2.02
CA ILE A 111 -36.70 4.98 2.03
C ILE A 111 -35.72 4.03 2.71
N ARG A 112 -36.09 3.46 3.85
CA ARG A 112 -35.24 2.46 4.56
C ARG A 112 -34.93 1.25 3.67
N ILE A 113 -35.93 0.71 2.96
CA ILE A 113 -35.76 -0.41 2.03
C ILE A 113 -34.76 -0.03 0.92
N VAL A 114 -34.89 1.16 0.33
CA VAL A 114 -33.97 1.64 -0.71
C VAL A 114 -32.55 1.77 -0.15
N LEU A 115 -32.39 2.39 1.03
CA LEU A 115 -31.07 2.56 1.65
C LEU A 115 -30.39 1.22 1.98
N PHE A 116 -31.14 0.26 2.52
CA PHE A 116 -30.64 -1.11 2.73
C PHE A 116 -30.31 -1.82 1.42
N SER A 117 -31.11 -1.62 0.38
CA SER A 117 -30.86 -2.25 -0.93
C SER A 117 -29.57 -1.71 -1.55
N VAL A 118 -29.38 -0.39 -1.56
CA VAL A 118 -28.17 0.26 -2.12
C VAL A 118 -26.91 -0.18 -1.36
N SER A 119 -26.91 -0.03 -0.03
CA SER A 119 -25.76 -0.41 0.80
C SER A 119 -25.51 -1.93 0.79
N GLY A 120 -26.58 -2.74 0.83
CA GLY A 120 -26.51 -4.19 0.74
C GLY A 120 -25.93 -4.68 -0.58
N CYS A 121 -26.35 -4.11 -1.72
CA CYS A 121 -25.78 -4.41 -3.04
C CYS A 121 -24.29 -4.09 -3.11
N TYR A 122 -23.85 -2.95 -2.55
CA TYR A 122 -22.43 -2.60 -2.50
C TYR A 122 -21.63 -3.62 -1.67
N PHE A 123 -22.11 -3.99 -0.48
CA PHE A 123 -21.44 -4.96 0.38
C PHE A 123 -21.43 -6.37 -0.25
N ALA A 124 -22.52 -6.77 -0.91
CA ALA A 124 -22.59 -8.03 -1.66
C ALA A 124 -21.59 -8.03 -2.82
N TYR A 125 -21.51 -6.94 -3.59
CA TYR A 125 -20.52 -6.78 -4.67
C TYR A 125 -19.08 -6.98 -4.17
N VAL A 126 -18.68 -6.27 -3.10
CA VAL A 126 -17.32 -6.42 -2.55
C VAL A 126 -17.06 -7.84 -2.06
N THR A 127 -18.05 -8.45 -1.42
CA THR A 127 -17.95 -9.84 -0.94
C THR A 127 -17.80 -10.82 -2.09
N LEU A 128 -18.56 -10.62 -3.18
CA LEU A 128 -18.49 -11.45 -4.37
C LEU A 128 -17.14 -11.32 -5.08
N VAL A 129 -16.59 -10.11 -5.19
CA VAL A 129 -15.24 -9.89 -5.72
C VAL A 129 -14.21 -10.65 -4.89
N LEU A 130 -14.29 -10.60 -3.55
CA LEU A 130 -13.39 -11.35 -2.68
C LEU A 130 -13.57 -12.86 -2.81
N VAL A 131 -14.80 -13.36 -2.83
CA VAL A 131 -15.14 -14.79 -2.96
C VAL A 131 -14.65 -15.36 -4.29
N VAL A 132 -14.79 -14.62 -5.39
CA VAL A 132 -14.40 -15.06 -6.73
C VAL A 132 -12.89 -14.94 -6.94
N SER A 133 -12.26 -13.91 -6.38
CA SER A 133 -10.83 -13.63 -6.59
C SER A 133 -9.90 -14.34 -5.61
N LEU A 134 -10.43 -14.92 -4.51
CA LEU A 134 -9.66 -15.69 -3.52
C LEU A 134 -10.06 -17.18 -3.56
N PRO A 135 -9.10 -18.11 -3.76
CA PRO A 135 -7.67 -17.93 -4.02
C PRO A 135 -7.38 -17.52 -5.48
N SER A 136 -6.24 -16.83 -5.70
CA SER A 136 -5.75 -16.47 -7.04
C SER A 136 -5.26 -17.68 -7.84
N ARG A 137 -6.17 -18.59 -8.21
CA ARG A 137 -5.90 -19.62 -9.22
C ARG A 137 -6.33 -19.12 -10.59
N HIS A 138 -5.54 -19.46 -11.60
CA HIS A 138 -5.93 -19.32 -13.01
C HIS A 138 -7.03 -20.34 -13.31
N VAL A 139 -8.24 -20.09 -12.83
CA VAL A 139 -9.41 -20.82 -13.27
C VAL A 139 -9.95 -20.05 -14.47
N GLU A 140 -9.95 -20.70 -15.64
CA GLU A 140 -10.65 -20.18 -16.81
C GLU A 140 -12.15 -20.13 -16.51
N HIS A 141 -12.61 -19.00 -15.99
CA HIS A 141 -14.02 -18.80 -15.70
C HIS A 141 -14.78 -18.56 -17.01
N ARG A 142 -15.44 -19.61 -17.53
CA ARG A 142 -16.35 -19.51 -18.69
C ARG A 142 -17.71 -18.87 -18.39
N ASN A 143 -17.94 -18.39 -17.16
CA ASN A 143 -19.22 -17.90 -16.67
C ASN A 143 -19.19 -16.39 -16.37
N CYS A 144 -20.36 -15.81 -16.06
CA CYS A 144 -20.54 -14.41 -15.66
C CYS A 144 -19.67 -13.96 -14.45
N PHE A 145 -19.06 -14.89 -13.71
CA PHE A 145 -18.14 -14.57 -12.61
C PHE A 145 -16.85 -13.86 -13.05
N HIS A 146 -16.49 -13.91 -14.34
CA HIS A 146 -15.33 -13.18 -14.87
C HIS A 146 -15.40 -11.67 -14.58
N TYR A 147 -16.61 -11.08 -14.51
CA TYR A 147 -16.78 -9.65 -14.19
C TYR A 147 -16.40 -9.27 -12.74
N PHE A 148 -16.38 -10.25 -11.83
CA PHE A 148 -16.02 -10.03 -10.41
C PHE A 148 -14.60 -10.48 -10.08
N TYR A 149 -13.90 -11.10 -11.04
CA TYR A 149 -12.54 -11.56 -10.85
C TYR A 149 -11.55 -10.40 -11.03
N THR A 150 -10.61 -10.26 -10.09
CA THR A 150 -9.47 -9.36 -10.22
C THR A 150 -8.16 -10.07 -9.89
N THR A 151 -7.16 -9.91 -10.75
CA THR A 151 -5.80 -10.40 -10.53
C THR A 151 -4.94 -9.43 -9.72
N ASP A 152 -5.41 -8.19 -9.52
CA ASP A 152 -4.66 -7.15 -8.84
C ASP A 152 -4.71 -7.36 -7.32
N SER A 153 -3.61 -7.87 -6.77
CA SER A 153 -3.42 -8.08 -5.33
C SER A 153 -3.65 -6.82 -4.49
N ARG A 154 -3.38 -5.61 -5.01
CA ARG A 154 -3.60 -4.36 -4.29
C ARG A 154 -5.09 -4.06 -4.15
N VAL A 155 -5.85 -4.24 -5.23
CA VAL A 155 -7.31 -4.09 -5.22
C VAL A 155 -7.93 -5.10 -4.25
N LEU A 156 -7.46 -6.35 -4.30
CA LEU A 156 -7.94 -7.40 -3.42
C LEU A 156 -7.66 -7.12 -1.94
N ALA A 157 -6.44 -6.67 -1.62
CA ALA A 157 -6.07 -6.24 -0.28
C ALA A 157 -6.93 -5.05 0.19
N GLY A 158 -7.19 -4.07 -0.67
CA GLY A 158 -8.09 -2.96 -0.37
C GLY A 158 -9.50 -3.43 -0.03
N LYS A 159 -10.08 -4.34 -0.83
CA LYS A 159 -11.42 -4.91 -0.56
C LYS A 159 -11.47 -5.75 0.72
N LEU A 160 -10.38 -6.43 1.06
CA LEU A 160 -10.25 -7.16 2.32
C LEU A 160 -10.24 -6.18 3.50
N VAL A 161 -9.45 -5.11 3.42
CA VAL A 161 -9.42 -4.04 4.43
C VAL A 161 -10.80 -3.40 4.59
N ASP A 162 -11.50 -3.08 3.48
CA ASP A 162 -12.85 -2.51 3.51
C ASP A 162 -13.84 -3.44 4.24
N THR A 163 -13.73 -4.75 4.03
CA THR A 163 -14.58 -5.76 4.66
C THR A 163 -14.31 -5.86 6.16
N ILE A 164 -13.04 -5.84 6.57
CA ILE A 164 -12.66 -5.84 7.99
C ILE A 164 -13.08 -4.55 8.67
N ALA A 165 -12.87 -3.40 8.03
CA ALA A 165 -13.30 -2.11 8.54
C ALA A 165 -14.82 -2.06 8.73
N THR A 166 -15.59 -2.59 7.77
CA THR A 166 -17.06 -2.74 7.87
C THR A 166 -17.45 -3.55 9.10
N MET A 167 -16.80 -4.69 9.33
CA MET A 167 -17.05 -5.56 10.48
C MET A 167 -16.73 -4.84 11.81
N ILE A 168 -15.58 -4.17 11.90
CA ILE A 168 -15.16 -3.44 13.10
C ILE A 168 -16.12 -2.29 13.39
N VAL A 169 -16.45 -1.46 12.40
CA VAL A 169 -17.39 -0.33 12.56
C VAL A 169 -18.78 -0.83 12.97
N GLY A 170 -19.28 -1.89 12.31
CA GLY A 170 -20.57 -2.50 12.68
C GLY A 170 -20.59 -3.05 14.10
N LEU A 171 -19.49 -3.68 14.55
CA LEU A 171 -19.34 -4.17 15.93
C LEU A 171 -19.29 -3.01 16.92
N LEU A 172 -18.53 -1.95 16.63
CA LEU A 172 -18.48 -0.75 17.46
C LEU A 172 -19.86 -0.12 17.58
N TRP A 173 -20.58 0.09 16.48
CA TRP A 173 -21.95 0.61 16.53
C TRP A 173 -22.88 -0.26 17.38
N CYS A 174 -22.74 -1.58 17.36
CA CYS A 174 -23.48 -2.47 18.24
C CYS A 174 -23.11 -2.28 19.71
N ILE A 175 -21.82 -2.18 20.03
CA ILE A 175 -21.32 -1.99 21.40
C ILE A 175 -21.77 -0.64 21.96
N TYR A 176 -21.76 0.42 21.15
CA TYR A 176 -22.23 1.75 21.51
C TYR A 176 -23.77 1.89 21.50
N GLY A 177 -24.51 0.80 21.23
CA GLY A 177 -25.97 0.81 21.19
C GLY A 177 -26.57 1.64 20.06
N GLN A 178 -25.78 1.98 19.04
CA GLN A 178 -26.22 2.72 17.84
C GLN A 178 -26.94 1.81 16.85
N ILE A 179 -26.63 0.51 16.83
CA ILE A 179 -27.31 -0.46 15.97
C ILE A 179 -27.71 -1.68 16.81
N ARG A 180 -28.90 -2.23 16.55
CA ARG A 180 -29.35 -3.49 17.18
C ARG A 180 -28.63 -4.68 16.56
N LEU A 181 -28.31 -5.68 17.39
CA LEU A 181 -27.60 -6.90 16.96
C LEU A 181 -28.11 -7.55 15.66
N PRO A 182 -29.43 -7.66 15.38
CA PRO A 182 -29.91 -8.26 14.12
C PRO A 182 -29.41 -7.56 12.84
N PHE A 183 -29.22 -6.24 12.88
CA PHE A 183 -28.63 -5.49 11.77
C PHE A 183 -27.10 -5.55 11.77
N THR A 184 -26.46 -5.87 12.89
CA THR A 184 -25.01 -6.06 12.92
C THR A 184 -24.59 -7.41 12.33
N VAL A 185 -25.40 -8.46 12.49
CA VAL A 185 -25.06 -9.83 12.05
C VAL A 185 -24.64 -9.90 10.56
N PRO A 186 -25.35 -9.30 9.59
CA PRO A 186 -24.94 -9.34 8.18
C PRO A 186 -23.53 -8.75 7.93
N LEU A 187 -23.15 -7.70 8.67
CA LEU A 187 -21.82 -7.10 8.57
C LEU A 187 -20.73 -8.01 9.14
N LEU A 188 -21.04 -8.79 10.19
CA LEU A 188 -20.12 -9.74 10.83
C LEU A 188 -19.93 -11.03 10.03
N VAL A 189 -20.96 -11.49 9.32
CA VAL A 189 -20.89 -12.72 8.51
C VAL A 189 -20.13 -12.47 7.21
N ARG A 190 -20.07 -11.23 6.72
CA ARG A 190 -19.42 -10.85 5.47
C ARG A 190 -18.00 -11.42 5.26
N PRO A 191 -17.03 -11.29 6.19
CA PRO A 191 -15.69 -11.89 6.05
C PRO A 191 -15.68 -13.43 6.06
N VAL A 192 -16.75 -14.08 6.54
CA VAL A 192 -16.86 -15.55 6.60
C VAL A 192 -17.04 -16.13 5.20
N PHE A 193 -17.69 -15.42 4.27
CA PHE A 193 -17.91 -15.91 2.90
C PHE A 193 -16.62 -16.14 2.10
N PRO A 194 -15.70 -15.16 1.94
CA PRO A 194 -14.45 -15.40 1.23
C PRO A 194 -13.58 -16.45 1.95
N LEU A 195 -13.62 -16.50 3.28
CA LEU A 195 -12.97 -17.56 4.05
C LEU A 195 -13.55 -18.95 3.71
N GLY A 196 -14.87 -19.07 3.65
CA GLY A 196 -15.57 -20.30 3.28
C GLY A 196 -15.26 -20.72 1.84
N ALA A 197 -15.24 -19.77 0.90
CA ALA A 197 -14.88 -20.03 -0.50
C ALA A 197 -13.45 -20.54 -0.64
N VAL A 198 -12.52 -19.91 0.08
CA VAL A 198 -11.13 -20.36 0.20
C VAL A 198 -11.05 -21.76 0.82
N LEU A 199 -11.79 -22.03 1.88
CA LEU A 199 -11.79 -23.34 2.55
C LEU A 199 -12.35 -24.46 1.67
N LEU A 200 -13.47 -24.22 1.00
CA LEU A 200 -14.17 -25.20 0.17
C LEU A 200 -13.53 -25.39 -1.21
N GLY A 201 -12.91 -24.34 -1.77
CA GLY A 201 -12.27 -24.38 -3.09
C GLY A 201 -10.95 -25.15 -3.16
N HIS A 202 -10.35 -25.48 -2.01
CA HIS A 202 -9.11 -26.27 -1.97
C HIS A 202 -9.42 -27.74 -1.71
N GLY A 203 -9.47 -28.54 -2.78
CA GLY A 203 -9.47 -30.01 -2.70
C GLY A 203 -8.18 -30.63 -2.14
N GLY A 204 -7.28 -29.84 -1.53
CA GLY A 204 -6.03 -30.28 -0.93
C GLY A 204 -5.77 -29.65 0.44
N VAL A 205 -5.59 -30.49 1.45
CA VAL A 205 -5.48 -30.13 2.89
C VAL A 205 -4.34 -29.15 3.20
N VAL A 206 -3.26 -29.15 2.41
CA VAL A 206 -2.06 -28.34 2.67
C VAL A 206 -2.31 -26.85 2.37
N CYS A 207 -3.08 -26.56 1.31
CA CYS A 207 -3.26 -25.20 0.82
C CYS A 207 -4.43 -24.48 1.54
N SER A 208 -5.45 -25.23 1.99
CA SER A 208 -6.51 -24.69 2.86
C SER A 208 -5.95 -24.21 4.22
N ARG A 209 -4.94 -24.91 4.76
CA ARG A 209 -4.27 -24.51 6.01
C ARG A 209 -3.62 -23.12 5.91
N GLU A 210 -2.84 -22.85 4.86
CA GLU A 210 -2.16 -21.56 4.67
C GLU A 210 -3.16 -20.41 4.52
N ALA A 211 -4.27 -20.65 3.82
CA ALA A 211 -5.25 -19.61 3.59
C ALA A 211 -6.12 -19.33 4.84
N VAL A 212 -6.44 -20.36 5.63
CA VAL A 212 -7.02 -20.17 6.97
C VAL A 212 -6.06 -19.43 7.89
N LEU A 213 -4.77 -19.81 7.90
CA LEU A 213 -3.75 -19.12 8.67
C LEU A 213 -3.63 -17.66 8.25
N PHE A 214 -3.74 -17.34 6.96
CA PHE A 214 -3.75 -15.96 6.48
C PHE A 214 -4.97 -15.19 6.99
N VAL A 215 -6.18 -15.74 6.87
CA VAL A 215 -7.39 -15.05 7.36
C VAL A 215 -7.39 -14.90 8.88
N VAL A 216 -7.02 -15.95 9.61
CA VAL A 216 -6.82 -15.89 11.06
C VAL A 216 -5.75 -14.86 11.40
N ALA A 217 -4.62 -14.84 10.68
CA ALA A 217 -3.58 -13.84 10.89
C ALA A 217 -4.09 -12.43 10.64
N VAL A 218 -4.96 -12.21 9.65
CA VAL A 218 -5.56 -10.90 9.35
C VAL A 218 -6.57 -10.48 10.42
N VAL A 219 -7.50 -11.36 10.81
CA VAL A 219 -8.52 -11.10 11.84
C VAL A 219 -7.87 -10.89 13.21
N VAL A 220 -6.87 -11.71 13.55
CA VAL A 220 -6.12 -11.60 14.80
C VAL A 220 -5.02 -10.55 14.68
N SER A 221 -4.71 -10.00 13.49
CA SER A 221 -3.60 -9.05 13.32
C SER A 221 -3.68 -7.84 14.24
N PRO A 222 -4.84 -7.21 14.53
CA PRO A 222 -4.87 -6.10 15.47
C PRO A 222 -4.49 -6.56 16.88
N LEU A 223 -4.97 -7.74 17.30
CA LEU A 223 -4.62 -8.34 18.59
C LEU A 223 -3.14 -8.74 18.64
N VAL A 224 -2.59 -9.34 17.58
CA VAL A 224 -1.16 -9.66 17.46
C VAL A 224 -0.32 -8.38 17.48
N CYS A 225 -0.74 -7.33 16.79
CA CYS A 225 -0.05 -6.03 16.79
C CYS A 225 -0.06 -5.41 18.19
N CYS A 226 -1.21 -5.42 18.88
CA CYS A 226 -1.31 -4.99 20.27
C CYS A 226 -0.43 -5.83 21.20
N ALA A 227 -0.45 -7.16 21.08
CA ALA A 227 0.37 -8.05 21.89
C ALA A 227 1.87 -7.86 21.61
N ARG A 228 2.27 -7.73 20.35
CA ARG A 228 3.66 -7.45 19.96
C ARG A 228 4.11 -6.08 20.42
N LEU A 229 3.24 -5.08 20.36
CA LEU A 229 3.51 -3.76 20.91
C LEU A 229 3.70 -3.88 22.43
N ALA A 230 2.78 -4.53 23.15
CA ALA A 230 2.89 -4.74 24.59
C ALA A 230 4.17 -5.50 24.97
N VAL A 231 4.54 -6.56 24.23
CA VAL A 231 5.80 -7.30 24.44
C VAL A 231 7.02 -6.42 24.13
N ALA A 232 6.98 -5.61 23.08
CA ALA A 232 8.06 -4.69 22.74
C ALA A 232 8.25 -3.61 23.81
N LEU A 233 7.14 -3.09 24.36
CA LEU A 233 7.11 -2.16 25.49
C LEU A 233 7.68 -2.81 26.75
N TRP A 234 7.26 -4.04 27.05
CA TRP A 234 7.71 -4.79 28.22
C TRP A 234 9.20 -5.13 28.17
N ARG A 235 9.71 -5.54 27.00
CA ARG A 235 11.13 -5.88 26.82
C ARG A 235 12.05 -4.66 26.89
N ASN A 236 11.57 -3.48 26.50
CA ASN A 236 12.37 -2.26 26.45
C ASN A 236 11.61 -1.05 27.00
N PRO A 237 11.32 -1.02 28.32
CA PRO A 237 10.52 0.06 28.92
C PRO A 237 11.20 1.42 28.78
N LYS A 238 12.54 1.46 28.65
CA LYS A 238 13.29 2.69 28.37
C LYS A 238 12.85 3.39 27.07
N ARG A 239 12.28 2.66 26.10
CA ARG A 239 11.75 3.26 24.86
C ARG A 239 10.49 4.09 25.10
N LEU A 240 9.75 3.85 26.18
CA LEU A 240 8.62 4.70 26.58
C LEU A 240 9.06 6.04 27.16
N LEU A 241 10.31 6.13 27.63
CA LEU A 241 10.88 7.35 28.20
C LEU A 241 11.68 8.16 27.18
N ASP A 242 11.86 7.65 25.96
CA ASP A 242 12.61 8.32 24.91
C ASP A 242 11.67 9.18 24.04
N PRO A 243 11.69 10.52 24.16
CA PRO A 243 10.83 11.42 23.38
C PRO A 243 11.12 11.40 21.88
N PHE A 244 12.22 10.77 21.44
CA PHE A 244 12.64 10.71 20.05
C PHE A 244 12.29 9.37 19.37
N ASP A 245 11.59 8.47 20.08
CA ASP A 245 11.10 7.20 19.56
C ASP A 245 9.59 7.29 19.27
N GLY A 246 9.15 6.87 18.09
CA GLY A 246 7.72 6.88 17.75
C GLY A 246 6.82 6.10 18.73
N VAL A 247 7.40 5.17 19.52
CA VAL A 247 6.68 4.38 20.51
C VAL A 247 6.05 5.22 21.63
N VAL A 248 6.74 6.23 22.16
CA VAL A 248 6.15 7.08 23.22
C VAL A 248 4.95 7.87 22.68
N HIS A 249 5.02 8.29 21.42
CA HIS A 249 3.95 9.02 20.77
C HIS A 249 2.70 8.15 20.54
N ILE A 250 2.84 6.84 20.33
CA ILE A 250 1.72 5.89 20.19
C ILE A 250 0.87 5.81 21.47
N VAL A 251 1.44 6.09 22.63
CA VAL A 251 0.71 6.06 23.91
C VAL A 251 -0.42 7.10 23.92
N VAL A 252 -0.22 8.26 23.29
CA VAL A 252 -1.21 9.34 23.27
C VAL A 252 -2.52 8.96 22.58
N PRO A 253 -2.54 8.47 21.32
CA PRO A 253 -3.77 7.99 20.71
C PRO A 253 -4.37 6.78 21.42
N LEU A 254 -3.56 5.89 21.98
CA LEU A 254 -4.07 4.76 22.78
C LEU A 254 -4.80 5.22 24.05
N ALA A 255 -4.28 6.24 24.73
CA ALA A 255 -4.91 6.84 25.90
C ALA A 255 -6.12 7.72 25.54
N SER A 256 -6.12 8.30 24.33
CA SER A 256 -7.25 9.10 23.83
C SER A 256 -8.54 8.31 23.73
N VAL A 257 -8.49 7.04 23.32
CA VAL A 257 -9.67 6.17 23.15
C VAL A 257 -10.47 5.98 24.46
N PRO A 258 -9.87 5.48 25.56
CA PRO A 258 -10.60 5.35 26.82
C PRO A 258 -10.98 6.70 27.43
N LEU A 259 -10.22 7.78 27.19
CA LEU A 259 -10.61 9.12 27.63
C LEU A 259 -11.89 9.58 26.95
N CYS A 260 -12.01 9.38 25.63
CA CYS A 260 -13.25 9.67 24.91
C CYS A 260 -14.41 8.84 25.45
N TRP A 261 -14.19 7.57 25.83
CA TRP A 261 -15.26 6.71 26.33
C TRP A 261 -15.68 7.03 27.77
N ALA A 262 -14.71 7.27 28.65
CA ALA A 262 -14.97 7.40 30.08
C ALA A 262 -15.50 8.78 30.49
N LEU A 263 -15.34 9.81 29.66
CA LEU A 263 -15.59 11.20 30.04
C LEU A 263 -16.66 11.85 29.17
N SER A 264 -17.66 12.47 29.81
CA SER A 264 -18.70 13.29 29.18
C SER A 264 -18.15 14.62 28.66
N SER A 265 -17.08 15.13 29.28
CA SER A 265 -16.46 16.41 28.96
C SER A 265 -15.43 16.31 27.83
N ASN A 266 -15.47 17.26 26.89
CA ASN A 266 -14.46 17.38 25.82
C ASN A 266 -13.10 17.93 26.31
N VAL A 267 -13.03 18.50 27.52
CA VAL A 267 -11.83 19.22 27.99
C VAL A 267 -10.59 18.32 28.07
N PRO A 268 -10.65 17.11 28.66
CA PRO A 268 -9.45 16.28 28.84
C PRO A 268 -8.85 15.84 27.50
N ILE A 269 -9.68 15.49 26.52
CA ILE A 269 -9.21 15.08 25.21
C ILE A 269 -8.61 16.25 24.42
N LEU A 270 -9.23 17.44 24.50
CA LEU A 270 -8.72 18.66 23.87
C LEU A 270 -7.35 19.05 24.45
N ILE A 271 -7.17 18.94 25.78
CA ILE A 271 -5.88 19.20 26.42
C ILE A 271 -4.82 18.21 25.95
N VAL A 272 -5.13 16.91 25.96
CA VAL A 272 -4.18 15.85 25.53
C VAL A 272 -3.74 16.07 24.07
N TRP A 273 -4.68 16.35 23.17
CA TRP A 273 -4.35 16.60 21.76
C TRP A 273 -3.61 17.92 21.55
N ALA A 274 -3.98 18.99 22.25
CA ALA A 274 -3.27 20.27 22.17
C ALA A 274 -1.82 20.15 22.66
N MET A 275 -1.61 19.51 23.81
CA MET A 275 -0.26 19.29 24.37
C MET A 275 0.59 18.43 23.42
N HIS A 276 0.03 17.33 22.91
CA HIS A 276 0.79 16.47 21.99
C HIS A 276 1.04 17.14 20.63
N THR A 277 0.11 17.98 20.16
CA THR A 277 0.33 18.84 18.98
C THR A 277 1.51 19.78 19.21
N ALA A 278 1.59 20.44 20.36
CA ALA A 278 2.72 21.30 20.69
C ALA A 278 4.05 20.52 20.71
N VAL A 279 4.07 19.33 21.31
CA VAL A 279 5.25 18.44 21.27
C VAL A 279 5.63 18.07 19.84
N ALA A 280 4.65 17.71 19.00
CA ALA A 280 4.91 17.34 17.60
C ALA A 280 5.48 18.52 16.80
N GLN A 281 4.96 19.73 17.02
CA GLN A 281 5.45 20.96 16.38
C GLN A 281 6.86 21.34 16.85
N LEU A 282 7.16 21.18 18.14
CA LEU A 282 8.52 21.35 18.67
C LEU A 282 9.48 20.30 18.06
N GLY A 283 9.04 19.06 17.89
CA GLY A 283 9.82 18.02 17.24
C GLY A 283 10.12 18.33 15.77
N LEU A 284 9.13 18.86 15.04
CA LEU A 284 9.29 19.34 13.67
C LEU A 284 10.29 20.51 13.60
N ALA A 285 10.17 21.48 14.51
CA ALA A 285 11.07 22.61 14.62
C ALA A 285 12.52 22.16 14.88
N GLU A 286 12.71 21.24 15.83
CA GLU A 286 14.00 20.64 16.14
C GLU A 286 14.58 19.97 14.89
N ARG A 287 13.81 19.11 14.22
CA ARG A 287 14.29 18.34 13.06
C ARG A 287 14.63 19.23 11.87
N ARG A 288 13.88 20.31 11.67
CA ARG A 288 14.06 21.23 10.53
C ARG A 288 15.22 22.19 10.74
N TRP A 289 15.33 22.78 11.93
CA TRP A 289 16.24 23.91 12.18
C TRP A 289 17.42 23.56 13.09
N VAL A 290 17.23 22.74 14.13
CA VAL A 290 18.24 22.51 15.17
C VAL A 290 19.13 21.31 14.84
N ARG A 291 18.52 20.18 14.42
CA ARG A 291 19.17 18.93 14.03
C ARG A 291 20.15 18.38 15.08
N LYS A 292 19.90 18.62 16.37
CA LYS A 292 20.73 18.11 17.48
C LYS A 292 20.23 16.78 18.01
N ALA A 293 18.92 16.54 17.99
CA ALA A 293 18.31 15.32 18.49
C ALA A 293 18.39 14.18 17.48
N HIS A 294 18.66 12.99 18.00
CA HIS A 294 18.73 11.76 17.21
C HIS A 294 17.37 11.05 17.21
N TRP A 295 16.50 11.46 16.27
CA TRP A 295 15.22 10.80 16.04
C TRP A 295 15.38 9.39 15.50
N LYS A 296 14.74 8.42 16.15
CA LYS A 296 14.80 7.01 15.74
C LYS A 296 13.85 6.77 14.58
N GLU A 297 14.38 6.54 13.40
CA GLU A 297 13.62 6.13 12.22
C GLU A 297 13.00 4.74 12.42
N GLY A 298 11.84 4.48 11.83
CA GLY A 298 11.23 3.16 11.86
C GLY A 298 9.71 3.14 11.68
N ARG A 299 9.17 1.92 11.67
CA ARG A 299 7.74 1.66 11.43
C ARG A 299 6.80 2.23 12.51
N SER A 300 7.29 2.49 13.72
CA SER A 300 6.49 3.02 14.82
C SER A 300 5.84 4.36 14.49
N TRP A 301 6.50 5.22 13.72
CA TRP A 301 5.93 6.50 13.29
C TRP A 301 4.74 6.36 12.33
N TRP A 302 4.76 5.37 11.44
CA TRP A 302 3.61 5.09 10.58
C TRP A 302 2.44 4.50 11.37
N VAL A 303 2.75 3.68 12.37
CA VAL A 303 1.76 3.17 13.33
C VAL A 303 1.16 4.32 14.15
N LEU A 304 1.96 5.29 14.60
CA LEU A 304 1.47 6.51 15.26
C LEU A 304 0.41 7.23 14.41
N VAL A 305 0.67 7.44 13.11
CA VAL A 305 -0.29 8.12 12.22
C VAL A 305 -1.61 7.35 12.14
N GLN A 306 -1.56 6.02 12.04
CA GLN A 306 -2.76 5.19 12.00
C GLN A 306 -3.57 5.27 13.31
N PHE A 307 -2.91 5.17 14.46
CA PHE A 307 -3.57 5.28 15.76
C PHE A 307 -4.11 6.69 16.03
N ALA A 308 -3.39 7.74 15.62
CA ALA A 308 -3.86 9.12 15.72
C ALA A 308 -5.11 9.36 14.88
N ALA A 309 -5.12 8.90 13.62
CA ALA A 309 -6.28 8.97 12.76
C ALA A 309 -7.47 8.18 13.34
N GLY A 310 -7.23 6.97 13.86
CA GLY A 310 -8.25 6.15 14.52
C GLY A 310 -8.83 6.79 15.78
N ALA A 311 -7.98 7.35 16.66
CA ALA A 311 -8.43 8.06 17.85
C ALA A 311 -9.23 9.32 17.49
N GLY A 312 -8.78 10.08 16.48
CA GLY A 312 -9.53 11.20 15.94
C GLY A 312 -10.90 10.77 15.39
N TYR A 313 -10.97 9.68 14.62
CA TYR A 313 -12.23 9.12 14.13
C TYR A 313 -13.19 8.80 15.29
N LEU A 314 -12.71 8.08 16.31
CA LEU A 314 -13.53 7.69 17.46
C LEU A 314 -14.04 8.91 18.24
N GLY A 315 -13.17 9.88 18.50
CA GLY A 315 -13.54 11.11 19.21
C GLY A 315 -14.53 11.99 18.45
N ASN A 316 -14.50 11.98 17.11
CA ASN A 316 -15.38 12.82 16.29
C ASN A 316 -16.73 12.18 15.95
N LEU A 317 -16.77 10.85 15.75
CA LEU A 317 -17.95 10.19 15.19
C LEU A 317 -18.69 9.30 16.17
N LEU A 318 -18.02 8.71 17.16
CA LEU A 318 -18.67 7.77 18.08
C LEU A 318 -19.07 8.38 19.41
N HIS A 319 -18.52 9.55 19.76
CA HIS A 319 -18.77 10.17 21.05
C HIS A 319 -19.41 11.55 20.91
N ASN A 320 -20.42 11.80 21.72
CA ASN A 320 -21.12 13.08 21.78
C ASN A 320 -20.80 13.72 23.13
N PHE A 321 -19.87 14.67 23.14
CA PHE A 321 -19.47 15.38 24.35
C PHE A 321 -20.59 16.35 24.76
N THR A 322 -21.21 16.11 25.91
CA THR A 322 -22.30 16.96 26.42
C THR A 322 -21.80 18.08 27.34
N GLU A 323 -20.56 17.98 27.81
CA GLU A 323 -19.96 18.90 28.77
C GLU A 323 -18.62 19.45 28.26
N GLY A 324 -18.16 20.56 28.86
CA GLY A 324 -16.81 21.09 28.66
C GLY A 324 -16.74 22.48 28.05
N ILE A 325 -15.69 22.74 27.26
CA ILE A 325 -15.47 24.04 26.63
C ILE A 325 -16.40 24.16 25.42
N ALA A 326 -17.22 25.22 25.42
CA ALA A 326 -18.17 25.53 24.36
C ALA A 326 -19.01 24.30 23.95
N PRO A 327 -19.85 23.76 24.85
CA PRO A 327 -20.57 22.51 24.62
C PRO A 327 -21.42 22.54 23.34
N GLU A 328 -21.97 23.71 22.98
CA GLU A 328 -22.70 23.95 21.73
C GLU A 328 -21.84 23.83 20.45
N PHE A 329 -20.52 24.04 20.56
CA PHE A 329 -19.55 23.90 19.47
C PHE A 329 -18.60 22.72 19.67
N SER A 330 -18.90 21.82 20.62
CA SER A 330 -18.01 20.74 21.04
C SER A 330 -17.53 19.86 19.88
N GLN A 331 -18.44 19.45 19.00
CA GLN A 331 -18.10 18.62 17.83
C GLN A 331 -17.14 19.33 16.86
N VAL A 332 -17.40 20.62 16.55
CA VAL A 332 -16.55 21.41 15.64
C VAL A 332 -15.17 21.64 16.27
N LEU A 333 -15.13 21.90 17.58
CA LEU A 333 -13.88 22.13 18.31
C LEU A 333 -13.02 20.86 18.38
N VAL A 334 -13.63 19.72 18.73
CA VAL A 334 -12.97 18.40 18.75
C VAL A 334 -12.49 18.02 17.35
N PHE A 335 -13.31 18.26 16.31
CA PHE A 335 -12.91 18.02 14.92
C PHE A 335 -11.71 18.87 14.51
N GLY A 336 -11.76 20.18 14.70
CA GLY A 336 -10.66 21.08 14.37
C GLY A 336 -9.36 20.71 15.09
N MET A 337 -9.43 20.43 16.39
CA MET A 337 -8.27 20.03 17.18
C MET A 337 -7.72 18.66 16.74
N SER A 338 -8.58 17.67 16.52
CA SER A 338 -8.16 16.34 16.05
C SER A 338 -7.47 16.40 14.68
N LEU A 339 -7.98 17.24 13.77
CA LEU A 339 -7.42 17.40 12.44
C LEU A 339 -6.02 18.03 12.52
N LEU A 340 -5.88 19.12 13.29
CA LEU A 340 -4.59 19.76 13.53
C LEU A 340 -3.59 18.78 14.15
N TRP A 341 -4.04 17.98 15.11
CA TRP A 341 -3.24 16.99 15.79
C TRP A 341 -2.76 15.86 14.85
N VAL A 342 -3.65 15.28 14.05
CA VAL A 342 -3.32 14.23 13.07
C VAL A 342 -2.38 14.75 11.99
N VAL A 343 -2.59 15.96 11.47
CA VAL A 343 -1.70 16.60 10.50
C VAL A 343 -0.31 16.80 11.10
N SER A 344 -0.24 17.26 12.35
CA SER A 344 1.03 17.45 13.06
C SER A 344 1.78 16.13 13.27
N CYS A 345 1.09 15.06 13.68
CA CYS A 345 1.68 13.73 13.83
C CYS A 345 2.18 13.18 12.49
N SER A 346 1.42 13.37 11.42
CA SER A 346 1.77 12.94 10.06
C SER A 346 3.00 13.68 9.55
N ALA A 347 3.05 15.00 9.71
CA ALA A 347 4.19 15.81 9.33
C ALA A 347 5.46 15.38 10.09
N LEU A 348 5.37 15.16 11.40
CA LEU A 348 6.50 14.68 12.21
C LEU A 348 6.95 13.29 11.75
N ALA A 349 6.01 12.35 11.55
CA ALA A 349 6.32 10.99 11.09
C ALA A 349 7.06 10.98 9.74
N VAL A 350 6.59 11.79 8.77
CA VAL A 350 7.25 11.94 7.46
C VAL A 350 8.64 12.58 7.63
N SER A 351 8.76 13.61 8.46
CA SER A 351 10.03 14.32 8.69
C SER A 351 11.10 13.44 9.33
N VAL A 352 10.71 12.64 10.33
CA VAL A 352 11.61 11.67 10.98
C VAL A 352 12.03 10.60 9.97
N ASN A 353 11.08 10.03 9.22
CA ASN A 353 11.35 8.93 8.27
C ASN A 353 11.74 9.40 6.86
N TRP A 354 12.15 10.66 6.69
CA TRP A 354 12.45 11.20 5.36
C TRP A 354 13.49 10.37 4.60
N ARG A 355 14.52 9.86 5.29
CA ARG A 355 15.53 8.99 4.68
C ARG A 355 14.92 7.70 4.12
N LEU A 356 14.04 7.03 4.87
CA LEU A 356 13.32 5.84 4.42
C LEU A 356 12.39 6.16 3.24
N CYS A 357 11.74 7.34 3.24
CA CYS A 357 10.94 7.79 2.11
C CYS A 357 11.80 7.99 0.84
N VAL A 358 12.97 8.61 0.97
CA VAL A 358 13.93 8.78 -0.14
C VAL A 358 14.48 7.44 -0.61
N GLU A 359 14.78 6.52 0.29
CA GLU A 359 15.22 5.17 -0.06
C GLU A 359 14.13 4.41 -0.82
N HIS A 360 12.88 4.49 -0.36
CA HIS A 360 11.73 3.91 -1.05
C HIS A 360 11.52 4.52 -2.44
N TYR A 361 11.64 5.84 -2.55
CA TYR A 361 11.60 6.54 -3.84
C TYR A 361 12.71 6.04 -4.78
N ARG A 362 13.95 5.92 -4.29
CA ARG A 362 15.07 5.39 -5.09
C ARG A 362 14.86 3.94 -5.50
N LEU A 363 14.35 3.09 -4.61
CA LEU A 363 13.98 1.71 -4.91
C LEU A 363 12.90 1.65 -5.99
N TRP A 364 11.86 2.48 -5.87
CA TRP A 364 10.83 2.61 -6.89
C TRP A 364 11.41 3.10 -8.23
N GLN A 365 12.28 4.11 -8.20
CA GLN A 365 12.93 4.66 -9.38
C GLN A 365 13.81 3.62 -10.08
N ARG A 366 14.48 2.73 -9.33
CA ARG A 366 15.24 1.59 -9.89
C ARG A 366 14.33 0.55 -10.55
N ARG A 367 13.20 0.22 -9.92
CA ARG A 367 12.25 -0.78 -10.43
C ARG A 367 11.48 -0.33 -11.66
N ASN A 368 11.33 0.97 -11.86
CA ASN A 368 10.57 1.57 -12.96
C ASN A 368 11.46 2.36 -13.93
N GLY A 369 12.79 2.17 -13.85
CA GLY A 369 13.74 2.79 -14.78
C GLY A 369 13.88 1.95 -16.04
N HIS A 370 13.89 2.60 -17.20
CA HIS A 370 14.08 1.95 -18.49
C HIS A 370 15.54 2.09 -18.93
N PHE A 371 16.17 0.99 -19.30
CA PHE A 371 17.50 1.02 -19.90
C PHE A 371 17.36 0.81 -21.39
N SER A 372 17.87 1.75 -22.18
CA SER A 372 17.89 1.64 -23.64
C SER A 372 19.34 1.53 -24.10
N LEU A 373 19.65 0.47 -24.85
CA LEU A 373 20.94 0.34 -25.51
C LEU A 373 21.04 1.40 -26.59
N ARG A 374 22.24 2.00 -26.75
CA ARG A 374 22.44 2.90 -27.88
C ARG A 374 22.50 2.04 -29.15
N PRO A 375 21.57 2.20 -30.11
CA PRO A 375 21.68 1.52 -31.39
C PRO A 375 22.96 2.00 -32.04
N ASN A 376 23.94 1.09 -32.09
CA ASN A 376 25.33 1.30 -32.47
C ASN A 376 25.60 2.54 -33.35
N GLU A 377 26.51 3.40 -32.88
CA GLU A 377 27.62 3.80 -33.73
C GLU A 377 28.26 2.50 -34.24
N VAL A 378 27.83 2.03 -35.41
CA VAL A 378 28.43 0.89 -36.07
C VAL A 378 29.90 1.25 -36.24
N SER A 379 30.78 0.62 -35.46
CA SER A 379 32.21 0.77 -35.65
C SER A 379 32.48 0.36 -37.12
N PRO A 380 32.86 1.29 -38.02
CA PRO A 380 32.88 1.03 -39.48
C PRO A 380 33.91 -0.02 -39.90
N THR A 381 34.66 -0.60 -38.96
CA THR A 381 35.86 -1.39 -39.18
C THR A 381 35.62 -2.87 -39.42
N ALA A 382 34.36 -3.33 -39.46
CA ALA A 382 34.01 -4.70 -39.84
C ALA A 382 33.49 -4.82 -41.29
N ALA A 383 33.78 -3.84 -42.15
CA ALA A 383 33.83 -4.10 -43.58
C ALA A 383 35.01 -5.06 -43.80
N GLY A 384 34.73 -6.36 -43.77
CA GLY A 384 35.70 -7.39 -44.10
C GLY A 384 36.35 -7.07 -45.46
N PRO A 385 37.61 -7.48 -45.67
CA PRO A 385 38.28 -7.25 -46.93
C PRO A 385 37.39 -7.79 -48.06
N GLN A 386 36.81 -6.89 -48.85
CA GLN A 386 36.25 -7.26 -50.14
C GLN A 386 37.37 -8.02 -50.84
N ALA A 387 37.12 -9.30 -51.11
CA ALA A 387 37.99 -10.12 -51.91
C ALA A 387 38.20 -9.38 -53.24
N GLN A 388 39.34 -8.70 -53.36
CA GLN A 388 39.84 -8.23 -54.63
C GLN A 388 40.10 -9.49 -55.46
N THR A 389 39.12 -9.84 -56.28
CA THR A 389 39.31 -10.73 -57.41
C THR A 389 40.40 -10.10 -58.28
N LEU A 390 41.61 -10.65 -58.17
CA LEU A 390 42.71 -10.48 -59.10
C LEU A 390 42.20 -10.86 -60.50
N GLY A 391 41.82 -9.85 -61.29
CA GLY A 391 41.67 -9.98 -62.72
C GLY A 391 43.03 -10.20 -63.36
N ALA A 392 43.35 -11.46 -63.66
CA ALA A 392 44.50 -11.83 -64.47
C ALA A 392 44.31 -11.25 -65.88
N ALA A 393 45.20 -10.32 -66.25
CA ALA A 393 45.35 -9.84 -67.61
C ALA A 393 45.88 -10.97 -68.49
N HIS A 394 45.04 -11.48 -69.39
CA HIS A 394 45.48 -12.31 -70.50
C HIS A 394 45.91 -11.37 -71.65
N ARG A 395 47.22 -11.29 -71.90
CA ARG A 395 47.76 -10.90 -73.21
C ARG A 395 47.74 -12.15 -74.10
N GLY A 396 47.30 -11.96 -75.33
CA GLY A 396 47.32 -12.91 -76.45
C GLY A 396 46.95 -12.15 -77.70
#